data_AF-A0A956ICT3-F1
#
_entry.id   AF-A0A956ICT3-F1
#
_cell.length_a   1.000
_cell.length_b   1.000
_cell.length_c   1.000
_cell.angle_alpha   90.00
_cell.angle_beta   90.00
_cell.angle_gamma   90.00
#
_symmetry.space_group_name_H-M   'P 1'
#
loop_
_entity.id
_entity.type
_entity.pdbx_description
1 polymer ?
#
loop_
_entity_poly.entity_id
_entity_poly.type
_entity_poly.pdbx_seq_one_letter_code
_entity_poly.pdbx_strand_id
1 'polypeptide(L)'
;MHNGTVVILGQLSNSLAHAAQAAAEMASADLVAEPSVHNLLEWMVDDRPLAVLAPMSNEGREAVAVLRNRQNLAAVPVIGVADELSDLMFEEAFCSGLDDVSSGDVRRLGRRLRQLASVGPVDVEAHGRGVVIADADRRGRRIVGRVFRNAGFQVAFADDRPSALELATAGNVYLTIASSEMHGTGHDSLSRQAAERGSHVPWIIAASPRSMAQHQRELAGIVDQKIAVHDAFASPETLLFVANELINRPAVDGRQSERLLYGTTVDFRAAGRRSADEGYSFNVSAGGIYVRTLAPPERGTEVWLEFVPPRSDRLVHLEGTVAWARRYGPGHNATVPIGFGVQITGGSKADVVRYGSSYRSFLAERLSVRRRTGQPVAASVRAPRAGSVRAPRAGSVPPS
;
A
#
# COMPACT_ATOMS: atom_id res chain seq x y z
N MET A 1 16.08 -17.08 23.92
CA MET A 1 15.38 -16.43 22.79
C MET A 1 16.19 -16.78 21.56
N HIS A 2 15.60 -17.40 20.54
CA HIS A 2 16.32 -17.61 19.28
C HIS A 2 16.50 -16.23 18.63
N ASN A 3 17.74 -15.88 18.32
CA ASN A 3 18.02 -14.71 17.49
C ASN A 3 17.41 -15.00 16.11
N GLY A 4 16.66 -14.05 15.54
CA GLY A 4 16.13 -14.21 14.19
C GLY A 4 17.26 -14.18 13.16
N THR A 5 17.10 -14.87 12.03
CA THR A 5 18.07 -14.84 10.94
C THR A 5 17.63 -13.88 9.83
N VAL A 6 18.48 -12.94 9.44
CA VAL A 6 18.32 -12.11 8.26
C VAL A 6 19.07 -12.76 7.11
N VAL A 7 18.44 -12.89 5.95
CA VAL A 7 19.08 -13.50 4.78
C VAL A 7 19.31 -12.46 3.71
N ILE A 8 20.53 -12.36 3.20
CA ILE A 8 20.84 -11.64 1.96
C ILE A 8 20.56 -12.57 0.79
N LEU A 9 19.71 -12.14 -0.14
CA LEU A 9 19.40 -12.87 -1.37
C LEU A 9 20.18 -12.28 -2.55
N GLY A 10 21.13 -13.03 -3.08
CA GLY A 10 22.01 -12.61 -4.18
C GLY A 10 23.26 -11.86 -3.69
N GLN A 11 23.83 -11.03 -4.56
CA GLN A 11 25.03 -10.26 -4.24
C GLN A 11 24.70 -8.80 -3.93
N LEU A 12 25.22 -8.31 -2.81
CA LEU A 12 25.21 -6.88 -2.46
C LEU A 12 26.59 -6.29 -2.77
N SER A 13 26.64 -4.97 -3.00
CA SER A 13 27.91 -4.24 -2.98
C SER A 13 28.56 -4.37 -1.59
N ASN A 14 29.88 -4.19 -1.50
CA ASN A 14 30.60 -4.28 -0.22
C ASN A 14 30.04 -3.29 0.82
N SER A 15 29.68 -2.08 0.40
CA SER A 15 29.02 -1.07 1.25
C SER A 15 27.72 -1.59 1.84
N LEU A 16 26.83 -2.13 0.99
CA LEU A 16 25.54 -2.67 1.42
C LEU A 16 25.67 -3.93 2.27
N ALA A 17 26.63 -4.81 1.97
CA ALA A 17 26.90 -6.00 2.77
C ALA A 17 27.38 -5.63 4.19
N HIS A 18 28.30 -4.67 4.31
CA HIS A 18 28.72 -4.13 5.61
C HIS A 18 27.56 -3.46 6.35
N ALA A 19 26.72 -2.71 5.64
CA ALA A 19 25.55 -2.06 6.24
C ALA A 19 24.54 -3.09 6.77
N ALA A 20 24.28 -4.14 6.00
CA ALA A 20 23.41 -5.25 6.37
C ALA A 20 23.94 -6.00 7.62
N GLN A 21 25.23 -6.28 7.67
CA GLN A 21 25.89 -6.90 8.83
C GLN A 21 25.70 -6.07 10.10
N ALA A 22 26.07 -4.79 10.07
CA ALA A 22 25.92 -3.91 11.22
C ALA A 22 24.44 -3.70 11.62
N ALA A 23 23.52 -3.68 10.65
CA ALA A 23 22.09 -3.56 10.90
C ALA A 23 21.50 -4.83 11.55
N ALA A 24 21.96 -6.02 11.15
CA ALA A 24 21.58 -7.29 11.76
C ALA A 24 22.10 -7.38 13.20
N GLU A 25 23.35 -6.99 13.46
CA GLU A 25 23.91 -6.88 14.81
C GLU A 25 23.10 -5.94 15.71
N MET A 26 22.74 -4.76 15.19
CA MET A 26 21.84 -3.82 15.89
C MET A 26 20.48 -4.43 16.23
N ALA A 27 20.01 -5.39 15.44
CA ALA A 27 18.77 -6.12 15.65
C ALA A 27 18.93 -7.39 16.49
N SER A 28 20.15 -7.71 16.94
CA SER A 28 20.48 -8.98 17.60
C SER A 28 20.03 -10.18 16.76
N ALA A 29 20.25 -10.08 15.45
CA ALA A 29 19.91 -11.07 14.46
C ALA A 29 21.17 -11.63 13.79
N ASP A 30 21.15 -12.90 13.43
CA ASP A 30 22.22 -13.52 12.64
C ASP A 30 22.06 -13.11 11.16
N LEU A 31 23.16 -13.04 10.42
CA LEU A 31 23.14 -12.75 8.99
C LEU A 31 23.68 -13.94 8.20
N VAL A 32 22.89 -14.39 7.22
CA VAL A 32 23.28 -15.43 6.26
C VAL A 32 23.20 -14.86 4.85
N ALA A 33 24.12 -15.25 3.97
CA ALA A 33 24.11 -14.86 2.57
C ALA A 33 23.80 -16.07 1.70
N GLU A 34 22.74 -15.97 0.91
CA GLU A 34 22.33 -17.00 -0.06
C GLU A 34 22.52 -16.47 -1.48
N PRO A 35 23.38 -17.12 -2.30
CA PRO A 35 23.74 -16.58 -3.62
C PRO A 35 22.59 -16.67 -4.63
N SER A 36 21.57 -17.50 -4.36
CA SER A 36 20.45 -17.71 -5.26
C SER A 36 19.14 -17.92 -4.50
N VAL A 37 18.02 -17.65 -5.18
CA VAL A 37 16.69 -17.97 -4.64
C VAL A 37 16.50 -19.47 -4.43
N HIS A 38 17.17 -20.31 -5.21
CA HIS A 38 17.07 -21.76 -5.06
C HIS A 38 17.64 -22.21 -3.71
N ASN A 39 18.85 -21.76 -3.35
CA ASN A 39 19.46 -22.09 -2.07
C ASN A 39 18.65 -21.54 -0.90
N LEU A 40 18.16 -20.29 -1.02
CA LEU A 40 17.25 -19.71 -0.03
C LEU A 40 16.02 -20.60 0.17
N LEU A 41 15.41 -21.10 -0.90
CA LEU A 41 14.24 -21.97 -0.80
C LEU A 41 14.54 -23.32 -0.16
N GLU A 42 15.73 -23.87 -0.35
CA GLU A 42 16.19 -25.09 0.32
C GLU A 42 16.42 -24.85 1.81
N TRP A 43 17.11 -23.75 2.15
CA TRP A 43 17.35 -23.35 3.54
C TRP A 43 16.02 -23.10 4.29
N MET A 44 15.05 -22.47 3.64
CA MET A 44 13.73 -22.17 4.23
C MET A 44 12.80 -23.39 4.41
N VAL A 45 13.25 -24.60 4.08
CA VAL A 45 12.49 -25.82 4.41
C VAL A 45 12.46 -26.03 5.92
N ASP A 46 13.61 -25.81 6.58
CA ASP A 46 13.78 -26.05 8.01
C ASP A 46 13.74 -24.74 8.83
N ASP A 47 14.00 -23.60 8.19
CA ASP A 47 14.10 -22.30 8.85
C ASP A 47 13.12 -21.26 8.28
N ARG A 48 12.81 -20.23 9.10
CA ARG A 48 12.09 -19.04 8.65
C ARG A 48 12.91 -17.79 8.98
N PRO A 49 13.31 -17.01 7.96
CA PRO A 49 14.09 -15.81 8.22
C PRO A 49 13.19 -14.72 8.80
N LEU A 50 13.81 -13.90 9.64
CA LEU A 50 13.25 -12.67 10.15
C LEU A 50 12.92 -11.69 9.01
N ALA A 51 13.83 -11.59 8.04
CA ALA A 51 13.69 -10.76 6.86
C ALA A 51 14.63 -11.27 5.75
N VAL A 52 14.28 -10.96 4.50
CA VAL A 52 15.16 -11.13 3.35
C VAL A 52 15.56 -9.74 2.84
N LEU A 53 16.87 -9.53 2.67
CA LEU A 53 17.43 -8.34 2.04
C LEU A 53 17.72 -8.70 0.57
N ALA A 54 17.13 -7.95 -0.36
CA ALA A 54 17.33 -8.17 -1.80
C ALA A 54 17.93 -6.91 -2.44
N PRO A 55 18.94 -7.04 -3.32
CA PRO A 55 19.44 -5.90 -4.09
C PRO A 55 18.33 -5.36 -4.99
N MET A 56 18.31 -4.05 -5.19
CA MET A 56 17.40 -3.38 -6.12
C MET A 56 17.79 -3.54 -7.60
N SER A 57 18.47 -4.64 -7.95
CA SER A 57 18.76 -5.03 -9.33
C SER A 57 17.59 -5.79 -9.96
N ASN A 58 17.61 -5.98 -11.28
CA ASN A 58 16.62 -6.82 -11.98
C ASN A 58 16.61 -8.25 -11.42
N GLU A 59 17.78 -8.85 -11.25
CA GLU A 59 17.94 -10.20 -10.71
C GLU A 59 17.37 -10.32 -9.29
N GLY A 60 17.63 -9.33 -8.43
CA GLY A 60 17.06 -9.29 -7.08
C GLY A 60 15.54 -9.25 -7.10
N ARG A 61 14.94 -8.41 -7.96
CA ARG A 61 13.47 -8.33 -8.11
C ARG A 61 12.85 -9.60 -8.68
N GLU A 62 13.51 -10.25 -9.63
CA GLU A 62 13.08 -11.55 -10.15
C GLU A 62 13.13 -12.64 -9.08
N ALA A 63 14.20 -12.67 -8.28
CA ALA A 63 14.34 -13.57 -7.15
C ALA A 63 13.23 -13.36 -6.11
N VAL A 64 12.87 -12.10 -5.82
CA VAL A 64 11.71 -11.78 -4.96
C VAL A 64 10.41 -12.29 -5.58
N ALA A 65 10.19 -12.12 -6.88
CA ALA A 65 9.00 -12.65 -7.54
C ALA A 65 8.90 -14.19 -7.40
N VAL A 66 10.03 -14.90 -7.51
CA VAL A 66 10.09 -16.35 -7.24
C VAL A 66 9.79 -16.68 -5.79
N LEU A 67 10.35 -15.94 -4.83
CA LEU A 67 10.07 -16.10 -3.40
C LEU A 67 8.57 -15.92 -3.10
N ARG A 68 7.94 -14.89 -3.68
CA ARG A 68 6.50 -14.60 -3.49
C ARG A 68 5.57 -15.64 -4.11
N ASN A 69 6.06 -16.50 -4.99
CA ASN A 69 5.29 -17.61 -5.55
C ASN A 69 5.07 -18.76 -4.55
N ARG A 70 5.77 -18.77 -3.41
CA ARG A 70 5.66 -19.79 -2.36
C ARG A 70 4.74 -19.31 -1.24
N GLN A 71 3.68 -20.07 -0.95
CA GLN A 71 2.66 -19.66 0.02
C GLN A 71 3.21 -19.51 1.44
N ASN A 72 4.05 -20.44 1.88
CA ASN A 72 4.71 -20.42 3.19
C ASN A 72 5.68 -19.24 3.38
N LEU A 73 6.09 -18.58 2.29
CA LEU A 73 7.07 -17.48 2.30
C LEU A 73 6.43 -16.13 1.91
N ALA A 74 5.14 -16.12 1.60
CA ALA A 74 4.42 -14.92 1.20
C ALA A 74 4.41 -13.85 2.30
N ALA A 75 4.48 -14.28 3.56
CA ALA A 75 4.51 -13.42 4.73
C ALA A 75 5.89 -12.83 5.03
N VAL A 76 6.98 -13.54 4.70
CA VAL A 76 8.36 -13.13 5.07
C VAL A 76 8.65 -11.69 4.61
N PRO A 77 9.07 -10.78 5.49
CA PRO A 77 9.41 -9.42 5.10
C PRO A 77 10.55 -9.41 4.08
N VAL A 78 10.37 -8.70 2.97
CA VAL A 78 11.46 -8.49 1.99
C VAL A 78 11.76 -7.00 1.89
N ILE A 79 13.00 -6.63 2.17
CA ILE A 79 13.49 -5.26 2.13
C ILE A 79 14.43 -5.11 0.95
N GLY A 80 14.14 -4.17 0.07
CA GLY A 80 15.01 -3.79 -1.03
C GLY A 80 16.15 -2.93 -0.50
N VAL A 81 17.38 -3.23 -0.90
CA VAL A 81 18.56 -2.43 -0.51
C VAL A 81 19.27 -1.89 -1.74
N ALA A 82 19.68 -0.63 -1.66
CA ALA A 82 20.45 0.07 -2.68
C ALA A 82 21.33 1.14 -2.03
N ASP A 83 22.43 1.52 -2.69
CA ASP A 83 23.29 2.60 -2.19
C ASP A 83 22.54 3.95 -2.22
N GLU A 84 21.74 4.18 -3.27
CA GLU A 84 20.89 5.36 -3.43
C GLU A 84 19.45 4.95 -3.77
N LEU A 85 18.48 5.76 -3.35
CA LEU A 85 17.06 5.54 -3.60
C LEU A 85 16.49 6.60 -4.54
N SER A 86 15.51 6.19 -5.35
CA SER A 86 14.72 7.08 -6.18
C SER A 86 13.24 6.70 -6.14
N ASP A 87 12.36 7.63 -6.48
CA ASP A 87 10.92 7.38 -6.54
C ASP A 87 10.56 6.22 -7.48
N LEU A 88 11.28 6.08 -8.59
CA LEU A 88 11.11 4.97 -9.54
C LEU A 88 11.48 3.62 -8.89
N MET A 89 12.57 3.57 -8.12
CA MET A 89 12.97 2.33 -7.44
C MET A 89 11.94 1.88 -6.41
N PHE A 90 11.32 2.80 -5.67
CA PHE A 90 10.22 2.46 -4.77
C PHE A 90 9.03 1.86 -5.53
N GLU A 91 8.61 2.48 -6.63
CA GLU A 91 7.52 1.98 -7.46
C GLU A 91 7.81 0.57 -7.98
N GLU A 92 8.99 0.36 -8.58
CA GLU A 92 9.45 -0.95 -9.06
C GLU A 92 9.55 -1.99 -7.93
N ALA A 93 10.00 -1.59 -6.75
CA ALA A 93 10.11 -2.46 -5.58
C ALA A 93 8.75 -3.03 -5.20
N PHE A 94 7.76 -2.15 -5.01
CA PHE A 94 6.44 -2.56 -4.57
C PHE A 94 5.69 -3.34 -5.64
N CYS A 95 5.87 -3.01 -6.92
CA CYS A 95 5.35 -3.81 -8.04
C CYS A 95 5.95 -5.22 -8.08
N SER A 96 7.20 -5.38 -7.63
CA SER A 96 7.88 -6.68 -7.55
C SER A 96 7.54 -7.48 -6.28
N GLY A 97 6.76 -6.91 -5.35
CA GLY A 97 6.34 -7.56 -4.12
C GLY A 97 7.30 -7.42 -2.95
N LEU A 98 8.18 -6.42 -2.97
CA LEU A 98 8.93 -6.00 -1.78
C LEU A 98 8.00 -5.30 -0.79
N ASP A 99 8.35 -5.36 0.50
CA ASP A 99 7.55 -4.75 1.58
C ASP A 99 8.05 -3.36 1.96
N ASP A 100 9.34 -3.10 1.77
CA ASP A 100 10.00 -1.83 2.04
C ASP A 100 11.28 -1.70 1.21
N VAL A 101 11.86 -0.52 1.20
CA VAL A 101 13.17 -0.24 0.63
C VAL A 101 13.99 0.58 1.64
N SER A 102 15.30 0.35 1.69
CA SER A 102 16.22 1.09 2.55
C SER A 102 17.49 1.41 1.77
N SER A 103 18.04 2.59 2.00
CA SER A 103 19.41 2.89 1.59
C SER A 103 20.41 2.07 2.42
N GLY A 104 21.69 2.10 2.02
CA GLY A 104 22.81 1.52 2.77
C GLY A 104 23.09 2.15 4.14
N ASP A 105 22.22 2.99 4.68
CA ASP A 105 22.36 3.52 6.04
C ASP A 105 22.04 2.45 7.09
N VAL A 106 23.06 2.09 7.88
CA VAL A 106 23.00 1.10 8.96
C VAL A 106 21.86 1.36 9.93
N ARG A 107 21.59 2.63 10.27
CA ARG A 107 20.60 2.98 11.29
C ARG A 107 19.18 2.84 10.75
N ARG A 108 18.94 3.21 9.49
CA ARG A 108 17.64 3.07 8.79
C ARG A 108 17.30 1.59 8.60
N LEU A 109 18.25 0.78 8.15
CA LEU A 109 18.04 -0.66 7.99
C LEU A 109 17.90 -1.35 9.36
N GLY A 110 18.77 -1.05 10.32
CA GLY A 110 18.74 -1.64 11.66
C GLY A 110 17.48 -1.28 12.47
N ARG A 111 16.80 -0.16 12.17
CA ARG A 111 15.47 0.14 12.76
C ARG A 111 14.39 -0.79 12.22
N ARG A 112 14.36 -1.06 10.91
CA ARG A 112 13.43 -2.00 10.27
C ARG A 112 13.63 -3.41 10.83
N LEU A 113 14.88 -3.89 10.86
CA LEU A 113 15.20 -5.22 11.37
C LEU A 113 14.84 -5.37 12.86
N ARG A 114 15.12 -4.37 13.71
CA ARG A 114 14.67 -4.39 15.12
C ARG A 114 13.16 -4.42 15.26
N GLN A 115 12.44 -3.66 14.44
CA GLN A 115 10.98 -3.64 14.49
C GLN A 115 10.41 -5.02 14.12
N LEU A 116 10.98 -5.67 13.11
CA LEU A 116 10.62 -7.04 12.76
C LEU A 116 10.99 -8.03 13.87
N ALA A 117 12.19 -7.92 14.46
CA ALA A 117 12.65 -8.80 15.53
C ALA A 117 11.74 -8.76 16.76
N SER A 118 11.18 -7.58 17.06
CA SER A 118 10.24 -7.41 18.17
C SER A 118 8.88 -8.10 17.97
N VAL A 119 8.53 -8.42 16.73
CA VAL A 119 7.26 -9.08 16.37
C VAL A 119 7.46 -10.58 16.18
N GLY A 120 8.62 -10.98 15.64
CA GLY A 120 8.90 -12.36 15.25
C GLY A 120 8.21 -12.77 13.94
N PRO A 121 8.37 -14.05 13.53
CA PRO A 121 7.67 -14.61 12.37
C PRO A 121 6.16 -14.54 12.56
N VAL A 122 5.44 -14.17 11.51
CA VAL A 122 3.98 -14.00 11.55
C VAL A 122 3.33 -14.99 10.60
N ASP A 123 2.47 -15.85 11.12
CA ASP A 123 1.53 -16.59 10.30
C ASP A 123 0.36 -15.67 9.91
N VAL A 124 0.12 -15.56 8.61
CA VAL A 124 -1.01 -14.80 8.07
C VAL A 124 -2.19 -15.76 7.98
N GLU A 125 -2.99 -15.83 9.04
CA GLU A 125 -4.23 -16.58 9.01
C GLU A 125 -5.29 -15.78 8.21
N ALA A 126 -5.83 -16.42 7.16
CA ALA A 126 -6.86 -15.83 6.33
C ALA A 126 -8.22 -15.82 7.05
N HIS A 127 -8.48 -14.75 7.78
CA HIS A 127 -9.75 -14.53 8.46
C HIS A 127 -10.56 -13.47 7.73
N GLY A 128 -11.58 -13.89 6.97
CA GLY A 128 -12.54 -12.91 6.48
C GLY A 128 -13.27 -13.27 5.20
N ARG A 129 -13.63 -12.20 4.49
CA ARG A 129 -14.49 -12.20 3.32
C ARG A 129 -13.71 -12.67 2.07
N GLY A 130 -14.40 -13.33 1.14
CA GLY A 130 -13.79 -13.87 -0.08
C GLY A 130 -13.48 -12.78 -1.12
N VAL A 131 -12.32 -12.86 -1.77
CA VAL A 131 -11.92 -12.03 -2.92
C VAL A 131 -11.57 -12.95 -4.07
N VAL A 132 -12.18 -12.71 -5.23
CA VAL A 132 -11.85 -13.44 -6.47
C VAL A 132 -10.86 -12.62 -7.28
N ILE A 133 -9.79 -13.25 -7.73
CA ILE A 133 -8.80 -12.65 -8.62
C ILE A 133 -8.78 -13.46 -9.93
N ALA A 134 -9.32 -12.84 -10.97
CA ALA A 134 -9.55 -13.39 -12.29
C ALA A 134 -8.57 -12.76 -13.29
N ASP A 135 -7.50 -13.47 -13.64
CA ASP A 135 -6.51 -13.00 -14.61
C ASP A 135 -5.84 -14.22 -15.25
N ALA A 136 -5.48 -14.20 -16.52
CA ALA A 136 -4.77 -15.29 -17.17
C ALA A 136 -3.28 -15.32 -16.74
N ASP A 137 -2.71 -14.17 -16.41
CA ASP A 137 -1.32 -14.08 -15.94
C ASP A 137 -1.17 -14.63 -14.51
N ARG A 138 -0.50 -15.78 -14.39
CA ARG A 138 -0.23 -16.44 -13.11
C ARG A 138 0.58 -15.55 -12.17
N ARG A 139 1.52 -14.75 -12.69
CA ARG A 139 2.38 -13.89 -11.87
C ARG A 139 1.55 -12.75 -11.28
N GLY A 140 0.84 -12.00 -12.12
CA GLY A 140 -0.08 -10.93 -11.70
C GLY A 140 -1.10 -11.42 -10.66
N ARG A 141 -1.79 -12.53 -10.92
CA ARG A 141 -2.74 -13.14 -9.95
C ARG A 141 -2.12 -13.31 -8.57
N ARG A 142 -0.93 -13.90 -8.50
CA ARG A 142 -0.27 -14.22 -7.22
C ARG A 142 0.17 -12.98 -6.46
N ILE A 143 0.68 -11.97 -7.15
CA ILE A 143 1.10 -10.71 -6.55
C ILE A 143 -0.11 -9.98 -5.95
N VAL A 144 -1.20 -9.82 -6.72
CA VAL A 144 -2.44 -9.21 -6.20
C VAL A 144 -3.02 -10.05 -5.05
N GLY A 145 -3.05 -11.38 -5.20
CA GLY A 145 -3.56 -12.28 -4.17
C GLY A 145 -2.75 -12.26 -2.89
N ARG A 146 -1.46 -11.93 -2.94
CA ARG A 146 -0.65 -11.70 -1.75
C ARG A 146 -1.08 -10.43 -1.02
N VAL A 147 -1.26 -9.32 -1.75
CA VAL A 147 -1.74 -8.05 -1.15
C VAL A 147 -3.03 -8.27 -0.38
N PHE A 148 -4.01 -8.94 -0.99
CA PHE A 148 -5.30 -9.20 -0.34
C PHE A 148 -5.21 -10.21 0.81
N ARG A 149 -4.39 -11.25 0.71
CA ARG A 149 -4.13 -12.15 1.87
C ARG A 149 -3.46 -11.41 3.03
N ASN A 150 -2.48 -10.56 2.76
CA ASN A 150 -1.84 -9.70 3.76
C ASN A 150 -2.78 -8.64 4.34
N ALA A 151 -3.90 -8.38 3.67
CA ALA A 151 -5.01 -7.56 4.16
C ALA A 151 -6.05 -8.36 4.97
N GLY A 152 -5.91 -9.68 5.05
CA GLY A 152 -6.79 -10.60 5.79
C GLY A 152 -7.87 -11.28 4.94
N PHE A 153 -7.91 -11.04 3.63
CA PHE A 153 -8.93 -11.64 2.77
C PHE A 153 -8.64 -13.11 2.43
N GLN A 154 -9.71 -13.90 2.28
CA GLN A 154 -9.63 -15.21 1.65
C GLN A 154 -9.59 -15.01 0.13
N VAL A 155 -8.56 -15.52 -0.54
CA VAL A 155 -8.35 -15.27 -1.98
C VAL A 155 -8.62 -16.55 -2.78
N ALA A 156 -9.51 -16.46 -3.75
CA ALA A 156 -9.73 -17.47 -4.77
C ALA A 156 -9.18 -16.97 -6.12
N PHE A 157 -8.52 -17.85 -6.87
CA PHE A 157 -7.97 -17.53 -8.19
C PHE A 157 -8.83 -18.16 -9.28
N ALA A 158 -9.06 -17.41 -10.35
CA ALA A 158 -9.59 -17.92 -11.61
C ALA A 158 -8.61 -17.58 -12.74
N ASP A 159 -8.24 -18.57 -13.54
CA ASP A 159 -7.39 -18.40 -14.73
C ASP A 159 -8.16 -18.53 -16.05
N ASP A 160 -9.47 -18.78 -15.96
CA ASP A 160 -10.41 -18.76 -17.06
C ASP A 160 -11.72 -18.05 -16.68
N ARG A 161 -12.50 -17.70 -17.70
CA ARG A 161 -13.75 -16.95 -17.57
C ARG A 161 -14.89 -17.74 -16.90
N PRO A 162 -15.18 -19.00 -17.30
CA PRO A 162 -16.13 -19.85 -16.57
C PRO A 162 -15.88 -19.92 -15.06
N SER A 163 -14.64 -20.22 -14.64
CA SER A 163 -14.23 -20.29 -13.24
C SER A 163 -14.38 -18.94 -12.54
N ALA A 164 -14.03 -17.84 -13.20
CA ALA A 164 -14.19 -16.49 -12.64
C ALA A 164 -15.66 -16.15 -12.36
N LEU A 165 -16.57 -16.53 -13.27
CA LEU A 165 -18.01 -16.30 -13.13
C LEU A 165 -18.63 -17.18 -12.05
N GLU A 166 -18.25 -18.46 -11.99
CA GLU A 166 -18.67 -19.38 -10.92
C GLU A 166 -18.28 -18.83 -9.56
N LEU A 167 -17.01 -18.49 -9.37
CA LEU A 167 -16.52 -17.93 -8.11
C LEU A 167 -17.18 -16.59 -7.78
N ALA A 168 -17.32 -15.66 -8.73
CA ALA A 168 -17.92 -14.35 -8.47
C ALA A 168 -19.43 -14.39 -8.13
N THR A 169 -20.09 -15.53 -8.36
CA THR A 169 -21.49 -15.77 -7.98
C THR A 169 -21.63 -16.60 -6.71
N ALA A 170 -20.52 -17.05 -6.12
CA ALA A 170 -20.54 -17.73 -4.82
C ALA A 170 -20.93 -16.75 -3.69
N GLY A 171 -21.79 -17.20 -2.78
CA GLY A 171 -22.40 -16.36 -1.73
C GLY A 171 -21.44 -15.80 -0.66
N ASN A 172 -20.17 -16.22 -0.66
CA ASN A 172 -19.14 -15.76 0.28
C ASN A 172 -18.16 -14.74 -0.34
N VAL A 173 -18.37 -14.33 -1.59
CA VAL A 173 -17.51 -13.36 -2.27
C VAL A 173 -17.93 -11.94 -1.95
N TYR A 174 -16.93 -11.11 -1.71
CA TYR A 174 -17.07 -9.72 -1.28
C TYR A 174 -16.49 -8.71 -2.27
N LEU A 175 -15.60 -9.16 -3.15
CA LEU A 175 -14.99 -8.36 -4.19
C LEU A 175 -14.49 -9.28 -5.29
N THR A 176 -14.67 -8.88 -6.55
CA THR A 176 -14.00 -9.51 -7.69
C THR A 176 -13.04 -8.53 -8.35
N ILE A 177 -11.83 -8.99 -8.62
CA ILE A 177 -10.81 -8.27 -9.37
C ILE A 177 -10.56 -9.05 -10.65
N ALA A 178 -10.75 -8.42 -11.80
CA ALA A 178 -10.54 -9.07 -13.09
C ALA A 178 -9.59 -8.26 -13.96
N SER A 179 -8.68 -8.92 -14.69
CA SER A 179 -7.97 -8.25 -15.78
C SER A 179 -8.96 -7.88 -16.89
N SER A 180 -8.68 -6.80 -17.63
CA SER A 180 -9.55 -6.34 -18.72
C SER A 180 -9.82 -7.41 -19.76
N GLU A 181 -8.80 -8.21 -20.09
CA GLU A 181 -8.90 -9.31 -21.04
C GLU A 181 -9.85 -10.41 -20.53
N MET A 182 -9.70 -10.82 -19.27
CA MET A 182 -10.58 -11.82 -18.68
C MET A 182 -12.00 -11.27 -18.47
N HIS A 183 -12.14 -9.99 -18.13
CA HIS A 183 -13.43 -9.35 -17.95
C HIS A 183 -14.25 -9.29 -19.24
N GLY A 184 -13.64 -8.90 -20.35
CA GLY A 184 -14.34 -8.62 -21.62
C GLY A 184 -15.04 -7.26 -21.60
N THR A 185 -15.94 -7.06 -22.58
CA THR A 185 -16.63 -5.78 -22.82
C THR A 185 -18.13 -5.98 -23.05
N GLY A 186 -18.91 -4.90 -22.89
CA GLY A 186 -20.34 -4.88 -23.24
C GLY A 186 -21.20 -5.95 -22.56
N HIS A 187 -21.99 -6.67 -23.36
CA HIS A 187 -22.88 -7.74 -22.90
C HIS A 187 -22.13 -8.98 -22.41
N ASP A 188 -20.95 -9.25 -22.99
CA ASP A 188 -20.12 -10.38 -22.60
C ASP A 188 -19.28 -10.08 -21.36
N SER A 189 -19.37 -8.91 -20.74
CA SER A 189 -18.58 -8.58 -19.56
C SER A 189 -18.92 -9.48 -18.36
N LEU A 190 -17.89 -10.00 -17.66
CA LEU A 190 -18.09 -10.92 -16.52
C LEU A 190 -18.97 -10.33 -15.41
N SER A 191 -18.87 -9.02 -15.15
CA SER A 191 -19.66 -8.37 -14.10
C SER A 191 -21.15 -8.35 -14.45
N ARG A 192 -21.51 -8.12 -15.72
CA ARG A 192 -22.89 -8.18 -16.18
C ARG A 192 -23.45 -9.59 -16.10
N GLN A 193 -22.70 -10.58 -16.59
CA GLN A 193 -23.09 -11.99 -16.49
C GLN A 193 -23.29 -12.42 -15.03
N ALA A 194 -22.45 -11.94 -14.11
CA ALA A 194 -22.61 -12.19 -12.69
C ALA A 194 -23.88 -11.52 -12.12
N ALA A 195 -24.19 -10.28 -12.55
CA ALA A 195 -25.44 -9.58 -12.20
C ALA A 195 -26.69 -10.32 -12.66
N GLU A 196 -26.68 -10.83 -13.89
CA GLU A 196 -27.79 -11.61 -14.46
C GLU A 196 -28.03 -12.91 -13.66
N ARG A 197 -26.99 -13.41 -13.00
CA ARG A 197 -27.05 -14.54 -12.05
C ARG A 197 -27.33 -14.10 -10.59
N GLY A 198 -27.68 -12.84 -10.36
CA GLY A 198 -28.04 -12.30 -9.05
C GLY A 198 -26.87 -11.85 -8.17
N SER A 199 -25.64 -11.80 -8.69
CA SER A 199 -24.48 -11.31 -7.94
C SER A 199 -24.35 -9.79 -8.01
N HIS A 200 -24.27 -9.16 -6.85
CA HIS A 200 -24.07 -7.71 -6.69
C HIS A 200 -22.71 -7.36 -6.07
N VAL A 201 -21.76 -8.30 -6.13
CA VAL A 201 -20.41 -8.05 -5.60
C VAL A 201 -19.76 -6.88 -6.34
N PRO A 202 -19.01 -6.01 -5.65
CA PRO A 202 -18.21 -4.99 -6.32
C PRO A 202 -17.15 -5.59 -7.24
N TRP A 203 -16.81 -4.88 -8.31
CA TRP A 203 -15.79 -5.28 -9.29
C TRP A 203 -14.69 -4.22 -9.43
N ILE A 204 -13.45 -4.69 -9.54
CA ILE A 204 -12.32 -3.88 -10.00
C ILE A 204 -11.78 -4.49 -11.29
N ILE A 205 -11.74 -3.70 -12.35
CA ILE A 205 -11.22 -4.10 -13.66
C ILE A 205 -9.82 -3.51 -13.82
N ALA A 206 -8.79 -4.36 -13.78
CA ALA A 206 -7.41 -3.98 -14.03
C ALA A 206 -7.16 -3.93 -15.54
N ALA A 207 -6.98 -2.72 -16.08
CA ALA A 207 -6.87 -2.45 -17.51
C ALA A 207 -5.58 -1.67 -17.81
N SER A 208 -5.04 -1.84 -19.02
CA SER A 208 -3.91 -1.02 -19.47
C SER A 208 -4.32 0.46 -19.59
N PRO A 209 -3.41 1.43 -19.37
CA PRO A 209 -3.72 2.87 -19.45
C PRO A 209 -4.44 3.27 -20.75
N ARG A 210 -4.07 2.63 -21.86
CA ARG A 210 -4.67 2.86 -23.19
C ARG A 210 -6.13 2.41 -23.29
N SER A 211 -6.52 1.37 -22.55
CA SER A 211 -7.87 0.78 -22.57
C SER A 211 -8.78 1.27 -21.44
N MET A 212 -8.23 1.89 -20.39
CA MET A 212 -9.00 2.35 -19.23
C MET A 212 -10.19 3.24 -19.59
N ALA A 213 -9.98 4.24 -20.45
CA ALA A 213 -11.05 5.18 -20.85
C ALA A 213 -12.17 4.49 -21.63
N GLN A 214 -11.86 3.45 -22.40
CA GLN A 214 -12.86 2.63 -23.09
C GLN A 214 -13.69 1.84 -22.08
N HIS A 215 -13.06 1.07 -21.20
CA HIS A 215 -13.77 0.29 -20.17
C HIS A 215 -14.63 1.18 -19.28
N GLN A 216 -14.15 2.36 -18.90
CA GLN A 216 -14.93 3.31 -18.10
C GLN A 216 -16.23 3.74 -18.80
N ARG A 217 -16.18 4.06 -20.11
CA ARG A 217 -17.36 4.44 -20.88
C ARG A 217 -18.36 3.29 -21.01
N GLU A 218 -17.88 2.09 -21.26
CA GLU A 218 -18.74 0.90 -21.39
C GLU A 218 -19.45 0.55 -20.08
N LEU A 219 -18.76 0.72 -18.95
CA LEU A 219 -19.27 0.40 -17.62
C LEU A 219 -20.17 1.50 -17.04
N ALA A 220 -20.11 2.74 -17.56
CA ALA A 220 -20.95 3.84 -17.11
C ALA A 220 -22.46 3.57 -17.27
N GLY A 221 -22.84 2.63 -18.15
CA GLY A 221 -24.23 2.21 -18.35
C GLY A 221 -24.74 1.17 -17.34
N ILE A 222 -23.90 0.68 -16.41
CA ILE A 222 -24.28 -0.34 -15.42
C ILE A 222 -24.61 0.36 -14.10
N VAL A 223 -25.84 0.85 -13.98
CA VAL A 223 -26.27 1.77 -12.92
C VAL A 223 -26.26 1.13 -11.52
N ASP A 224 -26.46 -0.19 -11.42
CA ASP A 224 -26.66 -0.89 -10.16
C ASP A 224 -25.43 -1.67 -9.64
N GLN A 225 -24.31 -1.65 -10.37
CA GLN A 225 -23.08 -2.32 -9.92
C GLN A 225 -22.01 -1.33 -9.46
N LYS A 226 -21.33 -1.69 -8.38
CA LYS A 226 -20.14 -0.97 -7.91
C LYS A 226 -18.93 -1.45 -8.71
N ILE A 227 -18.59 -0.75 -9.78
CA ILE A 227 -17.44 -1.10 -10.63
C ILE A 227 -16.41 0.03 -10.65
N ALA A 228 -15.14 -0.33 -10.52
CA ALA A 228 -14.00 0.56 -10.71
C ALA A 228 -13.07 0.03 -11.80
N VAL A 229 -12.47 0.92 -12.58
CA VAL A 229 -11.39 0.59 -13.52
C VAL A 229 -10.07 1.10 -12.94
N HIS A 230 -9.07 0.23 -12.91
CA HIS A 230 -7.76 0.47 -12.34
C HIS A 230 -6.66 0.24 -13.37
N ASP A 231 -5.53 0.93 -13.22
CA ASP A 231 -4.35 0.73 -14.07
C ASP A 231 -3.66 -0.59 -13.68
N ALA A 232 -3.61 -1.54 -14.61
CA ALA A 232 -2.98 -2.84 -14.39
C ALA A 232 -1.47 -2.78 -14.11
N PHE A 233 -0.79 -1.67 -14.45
CA PHE A 233 0.64 -1.49 -14.22
C PHE A 233 0.96 -0.74 -12.93
N ALA A 234 -0.04 -0.19 -12.24
CA ALA A 234 0.16 0.45 -10.96
C ALA A 234 0.52 -0.58 -9.87
N SER A 235 1.08 -0.10 -8.76
CA SER A 235 1.39 -0.96 -7.62
C SER A 235 0.16 -1.78 -7.20
N PRO A 236 0.28 -3.11 -7.03
CA PRO A 236 -0.83 -4.01 -6.66
C PRO A 236 -1.58 -3.58 -5.40
N GLU A 237 -0.93 -2.87 -4.48
CA GLU A 237 -1.58 -2.34 -3.27
C GLU A 237 -2.57 -1.21 -3.55
N THR A 238 -2.43 -0.56 -4.69
CA THR A 238 -3.42 0.41 -5.16
C THR A 238 -4.79 -0.24 -5.33
N LEU A 239 -4.85 -1.52 -5.70
CA LEU A 239 -6.11 -2.27 -5.76
C LEU A 239 -6.78 -2.39 -4.39
N LEU A 240 -6.00 -2.54 -3.31
CA LEU A 240 -6.54 -2.56 -1.96
C LEU A 240 -7.15 -1.19 -1.58
N PHE A 241 -6.49 -0.10 -1.98
CA PHE A 241 -7.06 1.24 -1.82
C PHE A 241 -8.38 1.40 -2.60
N VAL A 242 -8.39 1.01 -3.88
CA VAL A 242 -9.58 1.09 -4.73
C VAL A 242 -10.71 0.21 -4.17
N ALA A 243 -10.39 -0.99 -3.69
CA ALA A 243 -11.34 -1.88 -3.04
C ALA A 243 -12.00 -1.20 -1.84
N ASN A 244 -11.21 -0.62 -0.95
CA ASN A 244 -11.73 0.03 0.24
C ASN A 244 -12.61 1.24 -0.10
N GLU A 245 -12.24 2.05 -1.08
CA GLU A 245 -13.07 3.19 -1.53
C GLU A 245 -14.37 2.73 -2.22
N LEU A 246 -14.31 1.64 -2.99
CA LEU A 246 -15.46 1.08 -3.70
C LEU A 246 -16.49 0.49 -2.71
N ILE A 247 -16.00 -0.16 -1.69
CA ILE A 247 -16.79 -0.84 -0.67
C ILE A 247 -17.34 0.15 0.36
N ASN A 248 -16.47 0.96 0.98
CA ASN A 248 -16.77 1.76 2.17
C ASN A 248 -17.14 3.21 1.84
N ARG A 249 -18.05 3.44 0.87
CA ARG A 249 -18.39 4.78 0.39
C ARG A 249 -18.55 5.83 1.51
N PRO A 250 -18.12 7.10 1.28
CA PRO A 250 -17.84 8.11 2.31
C PRO A 250 -19.05 8.65 3.09
N ALA A 251 -20.27 8.12 2.93
CA ALA A 251 -21.43 8.59 3.70
C ALA A 251 -21.26 8.38 5.22
N VAL A 252 -20.37 7.47 5.64
CA VAL A 252 -20.08 7.15 7.04
C VAL A 252 -18.66 7.59 7.44
N ASP A 253 -17.82 7.96 6.47
CA ASP A 253 -16.41 8.25 6.74
C ASP A 253 -16.29 9.73 7.10
N GLY A 254 -16.08 10.05 8.37
CA GLY A 254 -15.91 11.41 8.91
C GLY A 254 -14.68 12.17 8.40
N ARG A 255 -14.18 11.82 7.21
CA ARG A 255 -13.04 12.43 6.53
C ARG A 255 -13.41 13.83 6.06
N GLN A 256 -12.49 14.76 6.28
CA GLN A 256 -12.63 16.15 5.84
C GLN A 256 -12.20 16.36 4.38
N SER A 257 -11.53 15.38 3.76
CA SER A 257 -11.05 15.47 2.37
C SER A 257 -10.82 14.09 1.73
N GLU A 258 -10.79 14.06 0.39
CA GLU A 258 -10.49 12.86 -0.40
C GLU A 258 -9.02 12.43 -0.26
N ARG A 259 -8.77 11.12 -0.35
CA ARG A 259 -7.40 10.59 -0.42
C ARG A 259 -7.01 10.38 -1.86
N LEU A 260 -5.88 10.95 -2.25
CA LEU A 260 -5.33 10.80 -3.60
C LEU A 260 -4.09 9.94 -3.52
N LEU A 261 -4.08 8.86 -4.29
CA LEU A 261 -2.89 8.04 -4.48
C LEU A 261 -1.79 8.91 -5.08
N TYR A 262 -0.68 8.95 -4.36
CA TYR A 262 0.50 9.71 -4.70
C TYR A 262 1.69 9.01 -4.09
N GLY A 263 2.65 8.63 -4.94
CA GLY A 263 3.88 7.99 -4.56
C GLY A 263 5.05 8.95 -4.73
N THR A 264 5.81 9.13 -3.67
CA THR A 264 7.08 9.86 -3.64
C THR A 264 7.83 9.47 -2.37
N THR A 265 9.15 9.54 -2.41
CA THR A 265 10.01 9.35 -1.25
C THR A 265 9.70 10.40 -0.19
N VAL A 266 9.67 9.97 1.07
CA VAL A 266 9.44 10.84 2.22
C VAL A 266 10.55 10.60 3.22
N ASP A 267 11.39 11.61 3.43
CA ASP A 267 12.24 11.65 4.61
C ASP A 267 11.38 12.07 5.81
N PHE A 268 11.43 11.29 6.88
CA PHE A 268 10.71 11.58 8.10
C PHE A 268 11.60 11.47 9.33
N ARG A 269 11.37 12.33 10.32
CA ARG A 269 12.16 12.32 11.55
C ARG A 269 11.24 12.52 12.75
N ALA A 270 11.16 11.50 13.60
CA ALA A 270 10.48 11.61 14.89
C ALA A 270 11.16 12.66 15.78
N ALA A 271 10.36 13.41 16.54
CA ALA A 271 10.84 14.39 17.49
C ALA A 271 11.86 13.77 18.47
N GLY A 272 12.90 14.53 18.80
CA GLY A 272 14.01 14.06 19.63
C GLY A 272 15.05 13.19 18.91
N ARG A 273 14.82 12.80 17.66
CA ARG A 273 15.83 12.08 16.86
C ARG A 273 16.69 13.04 16.03
N ARG A 274 17.96 12.65 15.84
CA ARG A 274 18.91 13.42 15.02
C ARG A 274 18.82 13.09 13.53
N SER A 275 18.75 11.80 13.20
CA SER A 275 18.73 11.28 11.82
C SER A 275 17.31 11.04 11.33
N ALA A 276 17.06 11.32 10.05
CA ALA A 276 15.83 10.94 9.36
C ALA A 276 15.81 9.44 9.02
N ASP A 277 14.59 8.92 8.93
CA ASP A 277 14.22 7.69 8.24
C ASP A 277 13.66 8.02 6.86
N GLU A 278 13.59 7.01 6.01
CA GLU A 278 12.96 7.09 4.70
C GLU A 278 11.72 6.20 4.68
N GLY A 279 10.70 6.65 3.96
CA GLY A 279 9.57 5.86 3.56
C GLY A 279 9.05 6.32 2.19
N TYR A 280 7.92 5.75 1.79
CA TYR A 280 7.29 6.11 0.52
C TYR A 280 5.83 6.48 0.74
N SER A 281 5.41 7.61 0.22
CA SER A 281 4.01 7.99 0.32
C SER A 281 3.11 7.03 -0.45
N PHE A 282 1.95 6.68 0.11
CA PHE A 282 0.95 5.87 -0.57
C PHE A 282 -0.22 6.73 -1.07
N ASN A 283 -0.65 7.66 -0.21
CA ASN A 283 -1.68 8.62 -0.52
C ASN A 283 -1.51 9.89 0.30
N VAL A 284 -2.08 10.97 -0.22
CA VAL A 284 -2.16 12.28 0.41
C VAL A 284 -3.61 12.74 0.51
N SER A 285 -3.89 13.62 1.46
CA SER A 285 -5.19 14.27 1.67
C SER A 285 -4.97 15.77 1.93
N ALA A 286 -6.01 16.56 2.16
CA ALA A 286 -5.82 17.99 2.43
C ALA A 286 -5.03 18.26 3.72
N GLY A 287 -5.10 17.36 4.70
CA GLY A 287 -4.54 17.54 6.05
C GLY A 287 -3.61 16.43 6.51
N GLY A 288 -3.14 15.57 5.60
CA GLY A 288 -2.32 14.44 6.01
C GLY A 288 -1.77 13.60 4.87
N ILE A 289 -0.79 12.78 5.20
CA ILE A 289 -0.06 11.89 4.29
C ILE A 289 0.07 10.51 4.92
N TYR A 290 -0.01 9.47 4.11
CA TYR A 290 0.31 8.11 4.51
C TYR A 290 1.70 7.72 4.01
N VAL A 291 2.58 7.31 4.93
CA VAL A 291 3.96 6.91 4.64
C VAL A 291 4.12 5.42 4.91
N ARG A 292 4.57 4.69 3.88
CA ARG A 292 4.90 3.27 3.94
C ARG A 292 6.32 3.08 4.48
N THR A 293 6.45 2.17 5.44
CA THR A 293 7.72 1.72 6.01
C THR A 293 7.45 0.55 6.95
N LEU A 294 8.39 -0.37 7.10
CA LEU A 294 8.35 -1.43 8.12
C LEU A 294 8.74 -0.94 9.52
N ALA A 295 9.22 0.30 9.65
CA ALA A 295 9.59 0.92 10.92
C ALA A 295 8.73 2.17 11.23
N PRO A 296 7.39 2.07 11.26
CA PRO A 296 6.55 3.23 11.52
C PRO A 296 6.75 3.76 12.95
N PRO A 297 6.82 5.09 13.15
CA PRO A 297 6.80 5.68 14.49
C PRO A 297 5.48 5.38 15.22
N GLU A 298 5.47 5.55 16.54
CA GLU A 298 4.29 5.29 17.36
C GLU A 298 3.20 6.35 17.16
N ARG A 299 1.95 5.95 17.37
CA ARG A 299 0.81 6.89 17.38
C ARG A 299 1.04 7.99 18.40
N GLY A 300 0.74 9.23 18.02
CA GLY A 300 0.97 10.41 18.84
C GLY A 300 2.38 11.00 18.71
N THR A 301 3.32 10.31 18.04
CA THR A 301 4.66 10.84 17.83
C THR A 301 4.61 12.07 16.93
N GLU A 302 5.27 13.15 17.35
CA GLU A 302 5.52 14.30 16.48
C GLU A 302 6.60 13.96 15.45
N VAL A 303 6.36 14.31 14.20
CA VAL A 303 7.23 13.98 13.06
C VAL A 303 7.45 15.19 12.18
N TRP A 304 8.68 15.32 11.72
CA TRP A 304 9.08 16.23 10.64
C TRP A 304 9.08 15.44 9.34
N LEU A 305 8.57 16.02 8.26
CA LEU A 305 8.46 15.40 6.94
C LEU A 305 9.11 16.29 5.89
N GLU A 306 9.85 15.69 4.98
CA GLU A 306 10.41 16.32 3.79
C GLU A 306 10.09 15.46 2.55
N PHE A 307 9.44 16.06 1.55
CA PHE A 307 9.07 15.40 0.30
C PHE A 307 8.66 16.42 -0.78
N VAL A 308 8.52 15.98 -2.03
CA VAL A 308 7.94 16.78 -3.12
C VAL A 308 6.43 16.56 -3.13
N PRO A 309 5.56 17.58 -2.99
CA PRO A 309 4.12 17.39 -3.05
C PRO A 309 3.63 17.21 -4.50
N PRO A 310 2.42 16.66 -4.72
CA PRO A 310 1.89 16.45 -6.06
C PRO A 310 1.91 17.71 -6.93
N ARG A 311 2.27 17.57 -8.21
CA ARG A 311 2.30 18.69 -9.16
C ARG A 311 3.20 19.85 -8.72
N SER A 312 4.24 19.55 -7.95
CA SER A 312 5.32 20.48 -7.63
C SER A 312 6.66 19.88 -8.02
N ASP A 313 7.63 20.75 -8.26
CA ASP A 313 9.04 20.49 -8.48
C ASP A 313 9.90 20.89 -7.26
N ARG A 314 9.26 21.30 -6.14
CA ARG A 314 9.96 21.80 -4.96
C ARG A 314 9.59 21.01 -3.72
N LEU A 315 10.58 20.74 -2.89
CA LEU A 315 10.41 20.15 -1.57
C LEU A 315 9.54 21.03 -0.67
N VAL A 316 8.85 20.39 0.26
CA VAL A 316 8.17 21.01 1.41
C VAL A 316 8.68 20.40 2.70
N HIS A 317 8.81 21.21 3.75
CA HIS A 317 9.09 20.76 5.10
C HIS A 317 7.85 20.97 5.97
N LEU A 318 7.26 19.86 6.41
CA LEU A 318 6.03 19.87 7.19
C LEU A 318 6.25 19.27 8.57
N GLU A 319 5.47 19.75 9.53
CA GLU A 319 5.36 19.16 10.86
C GLU A 319 4.01 18.45 10.97
N GLY A 320 3.99 17.33 11.68
CA GLY A 320 2.77 16.57 11.88
C GLY A 320 2.82 15.67 13.10
N THR A 321 1.70 15.01 13.37
CA THR A 321 1.55 14.00 14.41
C THR A 321 1.10 12.70 13.78
N VAL A 322 1.72 11.58 14.18
CA VAL A 322 1.30 10.25 13.74
C VAL A 322 -0.10 9.96 14.28
N ALA A 323 -1.10 10.05 13.42
CA ALA A 323 -2.51 9.83 13.78
C ALA A 323 -2.79 8.35 14.07
N TRP A 324 -2.11 7.46 13.34
CA TRP A 324 -2.17 6.00 13.50
C TRP A 324 -0.96 5.35 12.81
N ALA A 325 -0.60 4.14 13.24
CA ALA A 325 0.47 3.35 12.66
C ALA A 325 0.01 1.90 12.51
N ARG A 326 0.34 1.28 11.37
CA ARG A 326 0.21 -0.16 11.14
C ARG A 326 1.61 -0.76 11.12
N ARG A 327 1.91 -1.61 12.09
CA ARG A 327 3.16 -2.38 12.14
C ARG A 327 3.03 -3.68 11.35
N TYR A 328 4.17 -4.25 10.97
CA TYR A 328 4.23 -5.64 10.54
C TYR A 328 3.78 -6.54 11.69
N GLY A 329 2.95 -7.55 11.45
CA GLY A 329 2.34 -8.33 12.52
C GLY A 329 0.99 -8.94 12.17
N PRO A 330 0.50 -9.90 12.99
CA PRO A 330 -0.85 -10.42 12.88
C PRO A 330 -1.82 -9.29 13.24
N GLY A 331 -2.55 -8.80 12.26
CA GLY A 331 -3.55 -7.74 12.42
C GLY A 331 -4.81 -8.10 11.63
N HIS A 332 -5.96 -8.06 12.30
CA HIS A 332 -7.25 -8.32 11.65
C HIS A 332 -7.65 -7.12 10.79
N ASN A 333 -7.93 -7.38 9.50
CA ASN A 333 -8.48 -6.46 8.51
C ASN A 333 -7.60 -5.23 8.19
N ALA A 334 -6.56 -5.47 7.39
CA ALA A 334 -5.69 -4.40 6.94
C ALA A 334 -6.23 -3.69 5.69
N THR A 335 -6.75 -2.48 5.87
CA THR A 335 -7.28 -1.66 4.78
C THR A 335 -6.21 -0.84 4.05
N VAL A 336 -4.95 -0.94 4.48
CA VAL A 336 -3.82 -0.12 4.01
C VAL A 336 -2.52 -0.91 4.18
N PRO A 337 -1.47 -0.63 3.41
CA PRO A 337 -0.14 -1.26 3.55
C PRO A 337 0.48 -1.05 4.94
N ILE A 338 1.63 -1.63 5.25
CA ILE A 338 2.35 -1.33 6.51
C ILE A 338 2.95 0.08 6.43
N GLY A 339 2.94 0.83 7.55
CA GLY A 339 3.32 2.24 7.57
C GLY A 339 2.54 3.04 8.59
N PHE A 340 2.40 4.35 8.36
CA PHE A 340 1.74 5.25 9.30
C PHE A 340 1.08 6.44 8.60
N GLY A 341 -0.03 6.90 9.18
CA GLY A 341 -0.73 8.11 8.75
C GLY A 341 -0.31 9.30 9.60
N VAL A 342 0.09 10.39 8.95
CA VAL A 342 0.44 11.65 9.60
C VAL A 342 -0.66 12.67 9.38
N GLN A 343 -1.11 13.30 10.45
CA GLN A 343 -1.89 14.53 10.39
C GLN A 343 -0.92 15.70 10.36
N ILE A 344 -1.00 16.55 9.33
CA ILE A 344 -0.17 17.74 9.21
C ILE A 344 -0.70 18.78 10.21
N THR A 345 0.19 19.25 11.08
CA THR A 345 -0.12 20.21 12.15
C THR A 345 0.61 21.54 11.96
N GLY A 346 1.68 21.55 11.16
CA GLY A 346 2.52 22.74 11.00
C GLY A 346 3.55 22.63 9.86
N GLY A 347 4.60 23.43 9.98
CA GLY A 347 5.60 23.67 8.94
C GLY A 347 5.71 25.16 8.58
N SER A 348 6.65 25.51 7.71
CA SER A 348 6.78 26.89 7.27
C SER A 348 5.50 27.34 6.55
N LYS A 349 5.10 28.61 6.70
CA LYS A 349 3.89 29.13 6.04
C LYS A 349 3.91 28.90 4.53
N ALA A 350 5.09 29.04 3.90
CA ALA A 350 5.26 28.81 2.47
C ALA A 350 5.04 27.34 2.09
N ASP A 351 5.56 26.40 2.88
CA ASP A 351 5.46 24.96 2.62
C ASP A 351 4.04 24.43 2.84
N VAL A 352 3.37 24.87 3.91
CA VAL A 352 1.96 24.52 4.17
C VAL A 352 1.06 25.02 3.04
N VAL A 353 1.27 26.26 2.57
CA VAL A 353 0.53 26.82 1.43
C VAL A 353 0.81 26.03 0.16
N ARG A 354 2.08 25.68 -0.11
CA ARG A 354 2.48 24.91 -1.29
C ARG A 354 1.84 23.53 -1.30
N TYR A 355 1.94 22.79 -0.19
CA TYR A 355 1.30 21.48 -0.05
C TYR A 355 -0.21 21.58 -0.33
N GLY A 356 -0.88 22.54 0.31
CA GLY A 356 -2.32 22.75 0.12
C GLY A 356 -2.71 23.08 -1.33
N SER A 357 -1.93 23.93 -2.02
CA SER A 357 -2.19 24.26 -3.43
C SER A 357 -1.94 23.08 -4.37
N SER A 358 -0.84 22.34 -4.13
CA SER A 358 -0.47 21.13 -4.86
C SER A 358 -1.55 20.05 -4.76
N TYR A 359 -2.02 19.77 -3.55
CA TYR A 359 -3.12 18.83 -3.32
C TYR A 359 -4.40 19.25 -4.06
N ARG A 360 -4.81 20.54 -3.96
CA ARG A 360 -6.03 21.03 -4.65
C ARG A 360 -5.92 20.94 -6.16
N SER A 361 -4.77 21.27 -6.73
CA SER A 361 -4.50 21.13 -8.17
C SER A 361 -4.64 19.68 -8.61
N PHE A 362 -4.01 18.76 -7.87
CA PHE A 362 -4.08 17.34 -8.16
C PHE A 362 -5.49 16.76 -8.03
N LEU A 363 -6.25 17.21 -7.02
CA LEU A 363 -7.66 16.85 -6.86
C LEU A 363 -8.52 17.33 -8.04
N ALA A 364 -8.35 18.59 -8.45
CA ALA A 364 -9.11 19.17 -9.55
C ALA A 364 -8.87 18.40 -10.87
N GLU A 365 -7.62 18.02 -11.13
CA GLU A 365 -7.26 17.18 -12.27
C GLU A 365 -7.95 15.81 -12.21
N ARG A 366 -7.87 15.11 -11.07
CA ARG A 366 -8.53 13.81 -10.86
C ARG A 366 -10.04 13.90 -11.09
N LEU A 367 -10.68 14.93 -10.55
CA LEU A 367 -12.12 15.17 -10.75
C LEU A 367 -12.46 15.49 -12.21
N SER A 368 -11.58 16.21 -12.93
CA SER A 368 -11.76 16.48 -14.35
C SER A 368 -11.72 15.20 -15.20
N VAL A 369 -10.82 14.28 -14.89
CA VAL A 369 -10.73 12.97 -15.55
C VAL A 369 -11.96 12.13 -15.25
N ARG A 370 -12.42 12.07 -13.99
CA ARG A 370 -13.67 11.37 -13.62
C ARG A 370 -14.89 11.88 -14.37
N ARG A 371 -15.03 13.20 -14.50
CA ARG A 371 -16.13 13.81 -15.26
C ARG A 371 -16.10 13.43 -16.74
N ARG A 372 -14.92 13.44 -17.38
CA ARG A 372 -14.77 13.05 -18.80
C ARG A 372 -15.03 11.56 -19.04
N THR A 373 -14.78 10.72 -18.05
CA THR A 373 -14.88 9.26 -18.15
C THR A 373 -16.21 8.72 -17.65
N GLY A 374 -17.13 9.58 -17.19
CA GLY A 374 -18.43 9.17 -16.67
C GLY A 374 -18.36 8.47 -15.30
N GLN A 375 -17.21 8.52 -14.62
CA GLN A 375 -17.07 7.87 -13.32
C GLN A 375 -17.89 8.64 -12.27
N PRO A 376 -18.75 7.96 -11.49
CA PRO A 376 -19.57 8.63 -10.48
C PRO A 376 -18.67 9.37 -9.49
N VAL A 377 -18.87 10.68 -9.38
CA VAL A 377 -18.23 11.50 -8.34
C VAL A 377 -18.98 11.21 -7.05
N ALA A 378 -18.29 10.66 -6.05
CA ALA A 378 -18.87 10.58 -4.71
C ALA A 378 -19.31 12.00 -4.32
N ALA A 379 -20.58 12.17 -3.96
CA ALA A 379 -21.11 13.47 -3.56
C ALA A 379 -20.19 14.02 -2.47
N SER A 380 -19.44 15.09 -2.77
CA SER A 380 -18.48 15.62 -1.81
C SER A 380 -19.26 16.08 -0.59
N VAL A 381 -18.81 15.65 0.59
CA VAL A 381 -19.22 16.28 1.84
C VAL A 381 -18.91 17.75 1.66
N ARG A 382 -19.96 18.59 1.62
CA ARG A 382 -19.80 20.05 1.53
C ARG A 382 -18.78 20.45 2.57
N ALA A 383 -17.69 21.09 2.13
CA ALA A 383 -16.72 21.68 3.04
C ALA A 383 -17.49 22.49 4.10
N PRO A 384 -17.17 22.35 5.40
CA PRO A 384 -17.81 23.15 6.42
C PRO A 384 -17.65 24.61 6.01
N ARG A 385 -18.78 25.33 5.88
CA ARG A 385 -18.74 26.78 5.69
C ARG A 385 -17.86 27.34 6.81
N ALA A 386 -16.84 28.11 6.45
CA ALA A 386 -16.09 28.92 7.40
C ALA A 386 -17.10 29.83 8.13
N GLY A 387 -17.55 29.39 9.30
CA GLY A 387 -18.72 29.91 9.98
C GLY A 387 -18.53 29.81 11.49
N SER A 388 -18.08 30.93 12.05
CA SER A 388 -18.03 31.28 13.47
C SER A 388 -17.36 30.28 14.41
N VAL A 389 -16.14 30.64 14.83
CA VAL A 389 -15.61 30.30 16.15
C VAL A 389 -16.65 30.76 17.18
N ARG A 390 -17.42 29.84 17.75
CA ARG A 390 -18.18 30.12 18.98
C ARG A 390 -17.17 30.17 20.12
N ALA A 391 -17.08 31.33 20.77
CA ALA A 391 -16.32 31.49 22.00
C ALA A 391 -16.76 30.44 23.04
N PRO A 392 -15.83 29.96 23.88
CA PRO A 392 -16.14 28.99 24.92
C PRO A 392 -17.19 29.57 25.88
N ARG A 393 -18.28 28.84 26.09
CA ARG A 393 -19.19 29.10 27.21
C ARG A 393 -18.43 28.84 28.51
N ALA A 394 -18.36 29.86 29.36
CA ALA A 394 -17.92 29.71 30.74
C ALA A 394 -18.75 28.61 31.42
N GLY A 395 -18.09 27.52 31.78
CA GLY A 395 -18.67 26.42 32.53
C GLY A 395 -18.83 26.82 33.99
N SER A 396 -20.05 26.70 34.48
CA SER A 396 -20.46 26.85 35.87
C SER A 396 -19.78 25.84 36.78
N VAL A 397 -19.31 26.34 37.93
CA VAL A 397 -18.84 25.56 39.09
C VAL A 397 -20.03 24.80 39.70
N PRO A 398 -19.94 23.47 39.94
CA PRO A 398 -20.96 22.76 40.71
C PRO A 398 -20.81 23.06 42.22
N PRO A 399 -21.91 23.14 42.97
CA PRO A 399 -21.86 23.44 44.40
C PRO A 399 -21.41 22.23 45.23
N SER A 400 -20.56 22.56 46.21
CA SER A 400 -20.20 21.90 47.48
C SER A 400 -20.02 20.39 47.53
#